data_AF-A0A1H7KSU5-F1
#
_entry.id   AF-A0A1H7KSU5-F1
#
_cell.length_a   1.000
_cell.length_b   1.000
_cell.length_c   1.000
_cell.angle_alpha   90.00
_cell.angle_beta   90.00
_cell.angle_gamma   90.00
#
_symmetry.space_group_name_H-M   'P 1'
#
loop_
_entity.id
_entity.type
_entity.pdbx_description
1 polymer ?
#
loop_
_entity_poly.entity_id
_entity_poly.type
_entity_poly.pdbx_seq_one_letter_code
_entity_poly.pdbx_strand_id
1 'polypeptide(L)'
;MLIASITVAAVLAFDSAPVTDERLATLHAGTDTVSNEMRLNGAVTGNTTSNVVSGANTISNGAFSNASGLPVAIQNSGSNVLIQNATIINIQMQ
;
A
#
# COMPACT_ATOMS: atom_id res chain seq x y z
N MET A 1 -61.09 -13.32 -27.61
CA MET A 1 -59.64 -13.39 -27.85
C MET A 1 -58.97 -12.71 -26.66
N LEU A 2 -58.33 -13.49 -25.78
CA LEU A 2 -57.76 -13.01 -24.53
C LEU A 2 -56.35 -12.48 -24.82
N ILE A 3 -56.16 -11.15 -24.76
CA ILE A 3 -54.83 -10.54 -24.82
C ILE A 3 -54.33 -10.40 -23.39
N ALA A 4 -53.37 -11.26 -23.01
CA ALA A 4 -52.68 -11.20 -21.74
C ALA A 4 -51.66 -10.05 -21.78
N SER A 5 -51.77 -9.10 -20.86
CA SER A 5 -50.79 -8.04 -20.67
C SER A 5 -49.51 -8.61 -20.06
N ILE A 6 -48.38 -8.48 -20.76
CA ILE A 6 -47.05 -8.76 -20.20
C ILE A 6 -46.59 -7.52 -19.44
N THR A 7 -46.46 -7.63 -18.12
CA THR A 7 -45.80 -6.62 -17.29
C THR A 7 -44.29 -6.86 -17.34
N VAL A 8 -43.55 -6.00 -18.05
CA VAL A 8 -42.09 -5.98 -17.95
C VAL A 8 -41.74 -5.25 -16.66
N ALA A 9 -41.18 -5.97 -15.69
CA ALA A 9 -40.63 -5.36 -14.48
C ALA A 9 -39.48 -4.44 -14.89
N ALA A 10 -39.63 -3.14 -14.66
CA ALA A 10 -38.54 -2.19 -14.85
C ALA A 10 -37.36 -2.61 -13.96
N VAL A 11 -36.19 -2.79 -14.57
CA VAL A 11 -34.93 -2.97 -13.85
C VAL A 11 -34.61 -1.63 -13.18
N LEU A 12 -35.14 -1.41 -11.97
CA LEU A 12 -34.90 -0.23 -11.14
C LEU A 12 -33.53 -0.29 -10.47
N ALA A 13 -32.47 -0.51 -11.24
CA ALA A 13 -31.12 -0.47 -10.70
C ALA A 13 -30.48 0.93 -10.78
N PHE A 14 -31.03 1.85 -11.59
CA PHE A 14 -30.37 3.14 -11.89
C PHE A 14 -31.30 4.38 -12.00
N ASP A 15 -32.57 4.31 -11.60
CA ASP A 15 -33.54 5.44 -11.64
C ASP A 15 -33.60 6.26 -10.32
N SER A 16 -32.58 6.14 -9.46
CA SER A 16 -32.52 6.98 -8.26
C SER A 16 -31.96 8.36 -8.59
N ALA A 17 -32.53 9.40 -7.95
CA ALA A 17 -32.00 10.76 -8.06
C ALA A 17 -30.49 10.80 -7.77
N PRO A 18 -29.69 11.57 -8.53
CA PRO A 18 -28.25 11.67 -8.31
C PRO A 18 -27.95 12.08 -6.87
N VAL A 19 -27.01 11.38 -6.23
CA VAL A 19 -26.52 11.78 -4.90
C VAL A 19 -25.75 13.08 -5.03
N THR A 20 -25.85 13.96 -4.04
CA THR A 20 -25.10 15.22 -4.01
C THR A 20 -23.61 14.95 -3.78
N ASP A 21 -22.73 15.83 -4.27
CA ASP A 21 -21.29 15.70 -4.09
C ASP A 21 -20.89 15.61 -2.62
N GLU A 22 -21.53 16.40 -1.75
CA GLU A 22 -21.37 16.34 -0.29
C GLU A 22 -21.71 14.96 0.29
N ARG A 23 -22.78 14.35 -0.23
CA ARG A 23 -23.25 13.03 0.20
C ARG A 23 -22.35 11.93 -0.33
N LEU A 24 -21.88 12.04 -1.57
CA LEU A 24 -20.90 11.13 -2.16
C LEU A 24 -19.57 11.19 -1.42
N ALA A 25 -19.05 12.39 -1.12
CA ALA A 25 -17.84 12.61 -0.35
C ALA A 25 -17.95 12.00 1.06
N THR A 26 -19.09 12.19 1.72
CA THR A 26 -19.36 11.58 3.03
C THR A 26 -19.45 10.05 2.97
N LEU A 27 -20.04 9.50 1.90
CA LEU A 27 -20.12 8.04 1.70
C LEU A 27 -18.76 7.42 1.37
N HIS A 28 -17.90 8.14 0.64
CA HIS A 28 -16.51 7.74 0.39
C HIS A 28 -15.65 7.86 1.67
N ALA A 29 -15.92 8.84 2.53
CA ALA A 29 -15.25 9.01 3.83
C ALA A 29 -15.75 8.05 4.94
N GLY A 30 -16.81 7.26 4.68
CA GLY A 30 -17.40 6.31 5.63
C GLY A 30 -16.84 4.89 5.57
N THR A 31 -16.00 4.58 4.58
CA THR A 31 -15.19 3.34 4.52
C THR A 31 -13.74 3.58 4.99
N ASP A 32 -13.48 4.76 5.54
CA ASP A 32 -12.16 5.33 5.83
C ASP A 32 -11.60 4.87 7.19
N THR A 33 -11.74 3.59 7.51
CA THR A 33 -10.87 2.98 8.52
C THR A 33 -9.72 2.31 7.80
N VAL A 34 -8.78 3.12 7.30
CA VAL A 34 -7.50 2.61 6.83
C VAL A 34 -6.68 2.23 8.07
N SER A 35 -6.78 0.97 8.48
CA SER A 35 -5.95 0.41 9.55
C SER A 35 -4.64 -0.06 8.93
N ASN A 36 -3.59 0.76 9.02
CA ASN A 36 -2.27 0.39 8.58
C ASN A 36 -1.42 -0.08 9.76
N GLU A 37 -1.16 -1.38 9.84
CA GLU A 37 -0.29 -1.97 10.88
C GLU A 37 0.96 -2.57 10.23
N MET A 38 2.14 -2.10 10.65
CA MET A 38 3.43 -2.71 10.29
C MET A 38 4.02 -3.40 11.51
N ARG A 39 3.88 -4.72 11.59
CA ARG A 39 4.58 -5.55 12.58
C ARG A 39 5.86 -6.08 11.97
N LEU A 40 6.98 -5.66 12.52
CA LEU A 40 8.30 -6.08 12.06
C LEU A 40 9.06 -6.67 13.24
N ASN A 41 8.99 -7.99 13.31
CA ASN A 41 9.62 -8.80 14.35
C ASN A 41 10.80 -9.54 13.73
N GLY A 42 11.95 -9.46 14.39
CA GLY A 42 13.08 -10.29 14.05
C GLY A 42 14.08 -10.29 15.19
N ALA A 43 14.83 -11.38 15.28
CA ALA A 43 15.88 -11.54 16.27
C ALA A 43 17.11 -12.09 15.57
N VAL A 44 18.29 -11.62 15.98
CA VAL A 44 19.58 -12.17 15.56
C VAL A 44 20.18 -12.86 16.77
N THR A 45 19.93 -14.17 16.90
CA THR A 45 20.30 -14.96 18.09
C THR A 45 21.12 -16.19 17.72
N GLY A 46 22.05 -16.57 18.60
CA GLY A 46 22.93 -17.73 18.39
C GLY A 46 24.10 -17.46 17.45
N ASN A 47 24.39 -16.19 17.17
CA ASN A 47 25.42 -15.80 16.23
C ASN A 47 26.81 -15.79 16.88
N THR A 48 27.69 -16.67 16.42
CA THR A 48 29.14 -16.60 16.68
C THR A 48 29.83 -16.19 15.38
N THR A 49 30.79 -15.28 15.47
CA THR A 49 31.45 -14.74 14.28
C THR A 49 32.93 -14.55 14.55
N SER A 50 33.77 -15.26 13.79
CA SER A 50 35.23 -15.15 13.82
C SER A 50 35.75 -14.94 12.39
N ASN A 51 36.87 -14.23 12.24
CA ASN A 51 37.52 -13.97 10.94
C ASN A 51 36.64 -13.23 9.90
N VAL A 52 35.74 -12.35 10.33
CA VAL A 52 34.91 -11.59 9.38
C VAL A 52 35.62 -10.34 8.88
N VAL A 53 35.77 -10.28 7.57
CA VAL A 53 36.12 -9.08 6.81
C VAL A 53 34.81 -8.45 6.36
N SER A 54 34.40 -7.35 7.00
CA SER A 54 33.25 -6.55 6.54
C SER A 54 33.67 -5.67 5.36
N GLY A 55 32.80 -5.59 4.35
CA GLY A 55 33.01 -4.72 3.17
C GLY A 55 32.67 -3.25 3.43
N ALA A 56 32.94 -2.40 2.44
CA ALA A 56 32.45 -1.02 2.44
C ALA A 56 31.03 -0.95 1.86
N ASN A 57 30.11 -0.38 2.63
CA ASN A 57 28.80 0.02 2.13
C ASN A 57 28.95 1.34 1.35
N THR A 58 29.18 1.27 0.04
CA THR A 58 29.42 2.48 -0.77
C THR A 58 28.25 2.73 -1.72
N ILE A 59 27.50 3.81 -1.48
CA ILE A 59 26.57 4.39 -2.47
C ILE A 59 27.31 5.52 -3.16
N SER A 60 27.67 5.32 -4.42
CA SER A 60 28.51 6.28 -5.17
C SER A 60 27.70 7.42 -5.80
N ASN A 61 28.41 8.44 -6.28
CA ASN A 61 27.83 9.55 -7.02
C ASN A 61 26.96 9.05 -8.18
N GLY A 62 25.71 9.52 -8.22
CA GLY A 62 24.75 9.13 -9.25
C GLY A 62 23.89 7.92 -8.92
N ALA A 63 24.07 7.26 -7.78
CA ALA A 63 23.28 6.08 -7.40
C ALA A 63 21.75 6.32 -7.33
N PHE A 64 21.34 7.58 -7.13
CA PHE A 64 19.95 8.01 -7.20
C PHE A 64 19.75 9.17 -8.18
N SER A 65 20.69 9.41 -9.09
CA SER A 65 20.48 10.42 -10.13
C SER A 65 19.29 9.99 -11.00
N ASN A 66 18.33 10.89 -11.18
CA ASN A 66 17.04 10.63 -11.84
C ASN A 66 16.09 9.69 -11.08
N ALA A 67 16.34 9.39 -9.80
CA ALA A 67 15.36 8.67 -8.99
C ALA A 67 14.10 9.53 -8.81
N SER A 68 12.95 8.99 -9.22
CA SER A 68 11.63 9.60 -9.04
C SER A 68 10.75 8.61 -8.27
N GLY A 69 9.89 9.11 -7.38
CA GLY A 69 9.16 8.29 -6.41
C GLY A 69 9.91 8.19 -5.07
N LEU A 70 9.94 7.00 -4.45
CA LEU A 70 10.53 6.79 -3.13
C LEU A 70 11.72 5.81 -3.20
N PRO A 71 12.94 6.30 -3.50
CA PRO A 71 14.13 5.45 -3.50
C PRO A 71 14.51 5.08 -2.07
N VAL A 72 14.61 3.78 -1.78
CA VAL A 72 15.08 3.27 -0.49
C VAL A 72 16.34 2.44 -0.73
N ALA A 73 17.42 2.77 -0.02
CA ALA A 73 18.64 1.98 -0.02
C ALA A 73 19.07 1.72 1.42
N ILE A 74 19.41 0.47 1.69
CA ILE A 74 19.86 0.05 3.01
C ILE A 74 21.10 -0.78 2.83
N GLN A 75 22.16 -0.36 3.50
CA GLN A 75 23.44 -1.02 3.40
C GLN A 75 23.83 -1.55 4.76
N ASN A 76 24.19 -2.82 4.80
CA ASN A 76 24.84 -3.39 5.94
C ASN A 76 26.00 -4.27 5.50
N SER A 77 27.18 -3.98 6.04
CA SER A 77 28.42 -4.68 5.72
C SER A 77 28.87 -5.57 6.88
N GLY A 78 28.11 -5.58 7.97
CA GLY A 78 28.39 -6.37 9.15
C GLY A 78 27.91 -7.81 9.00
N SER A 79 28.42 -8.67 9.87
CA SER A 79 27.79 -9.97 10.15
C SER A 79 26.77 -9.83 11.25
N ASN A 80 25.77 -10.71 11.28
CA ASN A 80 24.73 -10.72 12.31
C ASN A 80 23.83 -9.49 12.24
N VAL A 81 23.43 -9.10 11.03
CA VAL A 81 22.54 -7.97 10.85
C VAL A 81 21.19 -8.44 10.37
N LEU A 82 20.19 -8.03 11.14
CA LEU A 82 18.79 -8.01 10.76
C LEU A 82 18.45 -6.61 10.29
N ILE A 83 17.98 -6.51 9.05
CA ILE A 83 17.49 -5.26 8.47
C ILE A 83 15.98 -5.34 8.38
N GLN A 84 15.33 -4.35 8.99
CA GLN A 84 13.89 -4.26 9.15
C GLN A 84 13.43 -2.94 8.54
N ASN A 85 13.16 -2.95 7.24
CA ASN A 85 12.59 -1.81 6.53
C ASN A 85 11.20 -2.14 6.00
N ALA A 86 10.22 -1.34 6.39
CA ALA A 86 8.87 -1.42 5.90
C ALA A 86 8.35 0.00 5.65
N THR A 87 7.61 0.18 4.55
CA THR A 87 7.02 1.44 4.17
C THR A 87 5.58 1.19 3.73
N ILE A 88 4.63 1.89 4.36
CA ILE A 88 3.24 1.94 3.92
C ILE A 88 3.05 3.22 3.11
N ILE A 89 2.42 3.11 1.95
CA ILE A 89 2.01 4.25 1.13
C ILE A 89 0.49 4.18 0.95
N ASN A 90 -0.21 5.18 1.49
CA ASN A 90 -1.64 5.38 1.26
C ASN A 90 -1.78 6.50 0.20
N ILE A 91 -2.37 6.17 -0.95
CA ILE A 91 -2.55 7.14 -2.05
C ILE A 91 -4.05 7.32 -2.29
N GLN A 92 -4.50 8.56 -2.28
CA GLN A 92 -5.83 8.96 -2.74
C GLN A 92 -5.65 9.84 -3.96
N MET A 93 -6.11 9.37 -5.12
CA MET A 93 -6.07 10.11 -6.38
C MET A 93 -7.43 10.79 -6.59
N GLN A 94 -7.42 12.09 -6.94
CA GLN A 94 -8.60 12.84 -7.36
C GLN A 94 -8.78 12.77 -8.87
#